data_AF-A0A3C0DZK4-F1
#
_entry.id   AF-A0A3C0DZK4-F1
#
_cell.length_a   1.000
_cell.length_b   1.000
_cell.length_c   1.000
_cell.angle_alpha   90.00
_cell.angle_beta   90.00
_cell.angle_gamma   90.00
#
_symmetry.space_group_name_H-M   'P 1'
#
loop_
_entity.id
_entity.type
_entity.pdbx_description
1 polymer ?
#
loop_
_entity_poly.entity_id
_entity_poly.type
_entity_poly.pdbx_seq_one_letter_code
_entity_poly.pdbx_strand_id
1 'polypeptide(L)'
;AMARQNGDTEGAAAYYNKASGGAELSYNKGVLAIAQGDYGRAISSMGGNATLNLALAKILNDDANGARTTLQNGDSDSAIADYLLAVCAARLDDAAGVRKHIRAAIDKDASLRIRALSDLEFRNHKEALIN
;
A
#
# COMPACT_ATOMS: atom_id res chain seq x y z
N ALA A 1 -5.35 -19.11 -13.90
CA ALA A 1 -6.03 -17.84 -14.23
C ALA A 1 -5.29 -16.63 -13.62
N MET A 2 -4.03 -16.41 -14.04
CA MET A 2 -3.15 -15.35 -13.52
C MET A 2 -3.27 -14.04 -14.32
N ALA A 3 -4.45 -13.72 -14.84
CA ALA A 3 -4.67 -12.53 -15.69
C ALA A 3 -5.39 -11.39 -14.97
N ARG A 4 -5.84 -11.59 -13.72
CA ARG A 4 -6.58 -10.56 -12.94
C ARG A 4 -5.73 -9.73 -11.99
N GLN A 5 -4.46 -10.08 -11.76
CA GLN A 5 -3.57 -9.26 -10.92
C GLN A 5 -3.12 -7.95 -11.60
N ASN A 6 -3.25 -7.83 -12.92
CA ASN A 6 -2.95 -6.60 -13.66
C ASN A 6 -4.10 -5.58 -13.67
N GLY A 7 -5.35 -5.99 -13.45
CA GLY A 7 -6.50 -5.08 -13.55
C GLY A 7 -6.63 -4.12 -12.35
N ASP A 8 -6.01 -4.46 -11.22
CA ASP A 8 -6.05 -3.69 -9.97
C ASP A 8 -4.82 -2.76 -9.83
N THR A 9 -3.75 -3.05 -10.57
CA THR A 9 -2.62 -2.12 -10.71
C THR A 9 -2.98 -0.90 -11.55
N GLU A 10 -3.97 -1.00 -12.44
CA GLU A 10 -4.44 0.11 -13.27
C GLU A 10 -5.22 1.17 -12.49
N GLY A 11 -6.02 0.77 -11.48
CA GLY A 11 -6.73 1.71 -10.59
C GLY A 11 -5.77 2.46 -9.67
N ALA A 12 -4.73 1.79 -9.17
CA ALA A 12 -3.65 2.43 -8.41
C ALA A 12 -2.80 3.34 -9.33
N ALA A 13 -2.52 2.90 -10.57
CA ALA A 13 -1.80 3.65 -11.60
C ALA A 13 -2.55 4.89 -12.11
N ALA A 14 -3.89 4.94 -11.99
CA ALA A 14 -4.69 6.07 -12.46
C ALA A 14 -4.56 7.34 -11.58
N TYR A 15 -4.12 7.22 -10.33
CA TYR A 15 -3.83 8.38 -9.47
C TYR A 15 -2.53 9.13 -9.84
N TYR A 16 -1.76 8.63 -10.83
CA TYR A 16 -0.38 9.06 -11.08
C TYR A 16 -0.18 10.27 -11.99
N ASN A 17 -1.23 10.91 -12.52
CA ASN A 17 -1.03 12.00 -13.47
C ASN A 17 -1.44 13.35 -12.90
N LYS A 18 -0.43 14.13 -12.44
CA LYS A 18 -0.37 15.59 -12.61
C LYS A 18 1.02 16.19 -12.28
N ALA A 19 1.77 16.49 -13.33
CA ALA A 19 2.28 17.79 -13.78
C ALA A 19 3.82 18.03 -13.72
N SER A 20 4.37 18.31 -14.91
CA SER A 20 5.78 18.32 -15.34
C SER A 20 6.80 19.04 -14.43
N GLY A 21 7.81 18.31 -13.96
CA GLY A 21 9.01 18.84 -13.31
C GLY A 21 10.05 17.77 -12.93
N GLY A 22 11.25 18.18 -12.50
CA GLY A 22 12.30 17.23 -12.05
C GLY A 22 11.89 16.36 -10.85
N ALA A 23 10.96 16.85 -10.02
CA ALA A 23 10.35 16.10 -8.93
C ALA A 23 9.46 14.95 -9.42
N GLU A 24 8.64 15.18 -10.46
CA GLU A 24 7.85 14.11 -11.09
C GLU A 24 8.71 13.06 -11.76
N LEU A 25 9.78 13.48 -12.45
CA LEU A 25 10.68 12.53 -13.10
C LEU A 25 11.31 11.60 -12.07
N SER A 26 11.75 12.15 -10.94
CA SER A 26 12.29 11.37 -9.82
C SER A 26 11.20 10.46 -9.22
N TYR A 27 9.99 10.97 -9.03
CA TYR A 27 8.86 10.17 -8.57
C TYR A 27 8.58 8.97 -9.49
N ASN A 28 8.46 9.19 -10.80
CA ASN A 28 8.19 8.16 -11.80
C ASN A 28 9.31 7.11 -11.89
N LYS A 29 10.59 7.52 -11.71
CA LYS A 29 11.69 6.58 -11.54
C LYS A 29 11.50 5.69 -10.32
N GLY A 30 10.97 6.25 -9.23
CA GLY A 30 10.62 5.48 -8.06
C GLY A 30 9.55 4.44 -8.33
N VAL A 31 8.51 4.80 -9.09
CA VAL A 31 7.42 3.88 -9.46
C VAL A 31 7.94 2.72 -10.29
N LEU A 32 8.78 3.04 -11.28
CA LEU A 32 9.45 2.02 -12.09
C LEU A 32 10.33 1.12 -11.22
N ALA A 33 11.04 1.68 -10.25
CA ALA A 33 11.87 0.91 -9.33
C ALA A 33 11.05 -0.06 -8.46
N ILE A 34 9.83 0.32 -8.01
CA ILE A 34 8.90 -0.61 -7.35
C ILE A 34 8.56 -1.78 -8.26
N ALA A 35 8.19 -1.50 -9.52
CA ALA A 35 7.85 -2.54 -10.49
C ALA A 35 9.04 -3.46 -10.82
N GLN A 36 10.28 -2.96 -10.69
CA GLN A 36 11.51 -3.72 -10.86
C GLN A 36 11.93 -4.50 -9.59
N GLY A 37 11.23 -4.32 -8.46
CA GLY A 37 11.60 -4.91 -7.18
C GLY A 37 12.75 -4.19 -6.47
N ASP A 38 13.17 -3.02 -6.94
CA ASP A 38 14.25 -2.23 -6.35
C ASP A 38 13.70 -1.15 -5.42
N TYR A 39 13.30 -1.59 -4.24
CA TYR A 39 12.61 -0.72 -3.28
C TYR A 39 13.53 0.32 -2.65
N GLY A 40 14.83 0.02 -2.51
CA GLY A 40 15.83 0.99 -2.07
C GLY A 40 15.93 2.18 -3.04
N ARG A 41 16.10 1.90 -4.35
CA ARG A 41 16.06 2.96 -5.37
C ARG A 41 14.71 3.66 -5.41
N ALA A 42 13.60 2.93 -5.21
CA ALA A 42 12.27 3.54 -5.18
C ALA A 42 12.14 4.60 -4.08
N ILE A 43 12.51 4.27 -2.85
CA ILE A 43 12.46 5.16 -1.69
C ILE A 43 13.33 6.40 -1.94
N SER A 44 14.57 6.22 -2.41
CA SER A 44 15.47 7.35 -2.71
C SER A 44 14.94 8.25 -3.84
N SER A 45 14.27 7.67 -4.83
CA SER A 45 13.76 8.42 -6.00
C SER A 45 12.47 9.19 -5.70
N MET A 46 11.62 8.68 -4.81
CA MET A 46 10.36 9.33 -4.43
C MET A 46 10.52 10.46 -3.40
N GLY A 47 11.67 10.52 -2.73
CA GLY A 47 11.99 11.58 -1.77
C GLY A 47 11.06 11.61 -0.55
N GLY A 48 10.81 12.80 0.00
CA GLY A 48 10.05 12.99 1.24
C GLY A 48 8.52 13.08 1.10
N ASN A 49 7.96 12.91 -0.11
CA ASN A 49 6.52 13.05 -0.32
C ASN A 49 5.77 11.86 0.31
N ALA A 50 4.82 12.15 1.20
CA ALA A 50 4.00 11.14 1.88
C ALA A 50 2.92 10.57 0.94
N THR A 51 3.35 9.73 0.00
CA THR A 51 2.47 9.10 -1.00
C THR A 51 2.24 7.62 -0.71
N LEU A 52 1.13 7.07 -1.20
CA LEU A 52 0.83 5.63 -1.13
C LEU A 52 1.97 4.78 -1.72
N ASN A 53 2.61 5.25 -2.78
CA ASN A 53 3.68 4.50 -3.44
C ASN A 53 4.99 4.51 -2.64
N LEU A 54 5.29 5.61 -1.93
CA LEU A 54 6.40 5.61 -0.99
C LEU A 54 6.14 4.65 0.16
N ALA A 55 4.92 4.61 0.68
CA ALA A 55 4.53 3.64 1.71
C ALA A 55 4.64 2.19 1.21
N LEU A 56 4.18 1.94 -0.03
CA LEU A 56 4.32 0.64 -0.70
C LEU A 56 5.80 0.24 -0.85
N ALA A 57 6.65 1.15 -1.30
CA ALA A 57 8.09 0.89 -1.41
C ALA A 57 8.71 0.54 -0.05
N LYS A 58 8.33 1.26 1.02
CA LYS A 58 8.83 1.01 2.37
C LYS A 58 8.39 -0.35 2.93
N ILE A 59 7.11 -0.72 2.82
CA ILE A 59 6.64 -2.02 3.31
C ILE A 59 7.26 -3.18 2.51
N LEU A 60 7.47 -3.00 1.20
CA LEU A 60 8.18 -3.99 0.37
C LEU A 60 9.68 -4.07 0.68
N ASN A 61 10.27 -2.99 1.21
CA ASN A 61 11.63 -2.93 1.75
C ASN A 61 11.71 -3.33 3.24
N ASP A 62 10.70 -4.02 3.76
CA ASP A 62 10.60 -4.48 5.16
C ASP A 62 10.54 -3.36 6.22
N ASP A 63 10.31 -2.12 5.81
CA ASP A 63 10.14 -0.97 6.68
C ASP A 63 8.65 -0.71 6.99
N ALA A 64 8.05 -1.61 7.77
CA ALA A 64 6.64 -1.50 8.14
C ALA A 64 6.33 -0.25 8.99
N ASN A 65 7.27 0.17 9.85
CA ASN A 65 7.11 1.38 10.65
C ASN A 65 7.16 2.63 9.78
N GLY A 66 8.13 2.75 8.88
CA GLY A 66 8.22 3.89 7.98
C GLY A 66 7.08 3.93 6.97
N ALA A 67 6.58 2.79 6.51
CA ALA A 67 5.38 2.71 5.68
C ALA A 67 4.15 3.26 6.44
N ARG A 68 3.91 2.79 7.67
CA ARG A 68 2.83 3.29 8.53
C ARG A 68 2.91 4.79 8.75
N THR A 69 4.09 5.32 9.10
CA THR A 69 4.29 6.77 9.27
C THR A 69 4.02 7.54 7.97
N THR A 70 4.41 6.98 6.82
CA THR A 70 4.17 7.61 5.51
C THR A 70 2.67 7.68 5.20
N LEU A 71 1.92 6.62 5.52
CA LEU A 71 0.46 6.59 5.33
C LEU A 71 -0.26 7.56 6.27
N GLN A 72 0.18 7.66 7.52
CA GLN A 72 -0.41 8.57 8.52
C GLN A 72 -0.11 10.04 8.23
N ASN A 73 1.03 10.33 7.60
CA ASN A 73 1.39 11.69 7.18
C ASN A 73 0.81 12.06 5.80
N GLY A 74 0.26 11.10 5.07
CA GLY A 74 -0.40 11.34 3.79
C GLY A 74 -1.88 11.67 3.97
N ASP A 75 -2.46 12.37 3.00
CA ASP A 75 -3.87 12.78 3.03
C ASP A 75 -4.82 11.75 2.36
N SER A 76 -4.37 10.51 2.18
CA SER A 76 -5.13 9.50 1.42
C SER A 76 -6.15 8.76 2.29
N ASP A 77 -7.41 9.21 2.28
CA ASP A 77 -8.55 8.48 2.87
C ASP A 77 -9.12 7.41 1.92
N SER A 78 -8.24 6.61 1.31
CA SER A 78 -8.62 5.59 0.32
C SER A 78 -8.68 4.20 0.92
N ALA A 79 -9.49 3.30 0.33
CA ALA A 79 -9.56 1.89 0.73
C ALA A 79 -8.18 1.21 0.71
N ILE A 80 -7.33 1.58 -0.26
CA ILE A 80 -5.97 1.06 -0.41
C ILE A 80 -5.03 1.58 0.68
N ALA A 81 -5.20 2.83 1.14
CA ALA A 81 -4.44 3.37 2.26
C ALA A 81 -4.70 2.57 3.54
N ASP A 82 -5.99 2.32 3.83
CA ASP A 82 -6.40 1.48 4.95
C ASP A 82 -5.91 0.04 4.81
N TYR A 83 -5.97 -0.54 3.60
CA TYR A 83 -5.44 -1.88 3.38
C TYR A 83 -3.94 -1.96 3.68
N LEU A 84 -3.14 -1.00 3.21
CA LEU A 84 -1.71 -0.93 3.50
C LEU A 84 -1.43 -0.69 4.99
N LEU A 85 -2.23 0.12 5.68
CA LEU A 85 -2.14 0.28 7.13
C LEU A 85 -2.41 -1.04 7.87
N ALA A 86 -3.38 -1.83 7.40
CA ALA A 86 -3.64 -3.16 7.96
C ALA A 86 -2.44 -4.11 7.76
N VAL A 87 -1.82 -4.10 6.58
CA VAL A 87 -0.58 -4.88 6.33
C VAL A 87 0.56 -4.43 7.25
N CYS A 88 0.75 -3.11 7.40
CA CYS A 88 1.75 -2.58 8.34
C CYS A 88 1.48 -3.04 9.77
N ALA A 89 0.21 -3.00 10.21
CA ALA A 89 -0.19 -3.47 11.53
C ALA A 89 0.09 -4.97 11.72
N ALA A 90 -0.18 -5.80 10.71
CA ALA A 90 0.10 -7.24 10.78
C ALA A 90 1.60 -7.52 10.96
N ARG A 91 2.46 -6.85 10.19
CA ARG A 91 3.93 -7.00 10.32
C ARG A 91 4.49 -6.47 11.63
N LEU A 92 3.79 -5.55 12.27
CA LEU A 92 4.14 -4.97 13.56
C LEU A 92 3.47 -5.69 14.75
N ASP A 93 2.85 -6.85 14.52
CA ASP A 93 2.12 -7.63 15.52
C ASP A 93 0.96 -6.86 16.21
N ASP A 94 0.40 -5.86 15.52
CA ASP A 94 -0.71 -5.04 15.99
C ASP A 94 -2.06 -5.58 15.51
N ALA A 95 -2.54 -6.64 16.17
CA ALA A 95 -3.81 -7.26 15.82
C ALA A 95 -5.01 -6.31 15.92
N ALA A 96 -4.96 -5.28 16.79
CA ALA A 96 -6.01 -4.28 16.91
C ALA A 96 -6.01 -3.34 15.69
N GLY A 97 -4.83 -2.89 15.27
CA GLY A 97 -4.62 -2.13 14.05
C GLY A 97 -5.10 -2.89 12.81
N VAL A 98 -4.77 -4.18 12.68
CA VAL A 98 -5.25 -5.03 11.58
C VAL A 98 -6.77 -4.99 11.51
N ARG A 99 -7.47 -5.27 12.62
CA ARG A 99 -8.94 -5.27 12.67
C ARG A 99 -9.55 -3.93 12.30
N LYS A 100 -8.96 -2.83 12.78
CA LYS A 100 -9.46 -1.47 12.51
C LYS A 100 -9.35 -1.15 11.02
N HIS A 101 -8.16 -1.32 10.47
CA HIS A 101 -7.85 -0.85 9.12
C HIS A 101 -8.42 -1.76 8.04
N ILE A 102 -8.46 -3.08 8.27
CA ILE A 102 -9.03 -3.99 7.26
C ILE A 102 -10.55 -3.81 7.12
N ARG A 103 -11.25 -3.49 8.22
CA ARG A 103 -12.67 -3.13 8.16
C ARG A 103 -12.89 -1.84 7.40
N ALA A 104 -12.13 -0.78 7.72
CA ALA A 104 -12.20 0.48 7.00
C ALA A 104 -11.93 0.31 5.49
N ALA A 105 -10.96 -0.52 5.12
CA ALA A 105 -10.69 -0.86 3.72
C ALA A 105 -11.87 -1.56 3.05
N ILE A 106 -12.44 -2.59 3.69
CA ILE A 106 -13.57 -3.37 3.16
C ILE A 106 -14.87 -2.53 3.09
N ASP A 107 -15.08 -1.64 4.04
CA ASP A 107 -16.25 -0.74 4.05
C ASP A 107 -16.19 0.25 2.87
N LYS A 108 -14.98 0.70 2.51
CA LYS A 108 -14.75 1.56 1.34
C LYS A 108 -14.75 0.78 0.02
N ASP A 109 -14.22 -0.44 0.01
CA ASP A 109 -14.21 -1.32 -1.14
C ASP A 109 -14.32 -2.80 -0.71
N ALA A 110 -15.53 -3.35 -0.87
CA ALA A 110 -15.83 -4.73 -0.47
C ALA A 110 -15.01 -5.78 -1.25
N SER A 111 -14.48 -5.45 -2.44
CA SER A 111 -13.66 -6.37 -3.23
C SER A 111 -12.34 -6.72 -2.53
N LEU A 112 -11.85 -5.84 -1.65
CA LEU A 112 -10.63 -6.04 -0.86
C LEU A 112 -10.76 -7.19 0.14
N ARG A 113 -11.98 -7.62 0.49
CA ARG A 113 -12.19 -8.81 1.33
C ARG A 113 -11.61 -10.06 0.68
N ILE A 114 -11.83 -10.24 -0.63
CA ILE A 114 -11.31 -11.40 -1.38
C ILE A 114 -9.78 -11.36 -1.40
N ARG A 115 -9.22 -10.17 -1.61
CA ARG A 115 -7.77 -9.94 -1.59
C ARG A 115 -7.19 -10.30 -0.22
N ALA A 116 -7.78 -9.77 0.85
CA ALA A 116 -7.35 -10.00 2.22
C ALA A 116 -7.40 -11.48 2.64
N LEU A 117 -8.42 -12.24 2.18
CA LEU A 117 -8.53 -13.67 2.46
C LEU A 117 -7.38 -14.49 1.83
N SER A 118 -6.82 -14.02 0.73
CA SER A 118 -5.66 -14.64 0.06
C SER A 118 -4.31 -14.07 0.49
N ASP A 119 -4.32 -12.99 1.27
CA ASP A 119 -3.10 -12.30 1.68
C ASP A 119 -2.42 -13.04 2.84
N LEU A 120 -1.11 -13.23 2.68
CA LEU A 120 -0.30 -13.96 3.63
C LEU A 120 -0.09 -13.20 4.93
N GLU A 121 -0.14 -11.86 4.85
CA GLU A 121 -0.01 -10.95 5.99
C GLU A 121 -1.17 -11.14 6.98
N PHE A 122 -2.34 -11.58 6.51
CA PHE A 122 -3.54 -11.75 7.35
C PHE A 122 -3.83 -13.20 7.78
N ARG A 123 -2.90 -14.13 7.56
CA ARG A 123 -3.09 -15.56 7.90
C ARG A 123 -3.50 -15.78 9.36
N ASN A 124 -2.94 -14.99 10.27
CA ASN A 124 -3.22 -15.06 11.71
C ASN A 124 -4.34 -14.11 12.15
N HIS A 125 -4.92 -13.36 11.22
CA HIS A 125 -5.92 -12.33 11.48
C HIS A 125 -7.23 -12.59 10.72
N LYS A 126 -7.51 -13.84 10.32
CA LYS A 126 -8.71 -14.20 9.56
C LYS A 126 -10.02 -13.81 10.25
N GLU A 127 -10.03 -13.78 11.57
CA GLU A 127 -11.19 -13.31 12.36
C GLU A 127 -11.57 -11.85 12.04
N ALA A 128 -10.58 -11.02 11.69
CA ALA A 128 -10.80 -9.64 11.25
C ALA A 128 -11.51 -9.54 9.89
N LEU A 129 -11.50 -10.62 9.10
CA LEU A 129 -12.03 -10.67 7.73
C LEU A 129 -13.44 -11.25 7.64
N ILE A 130 -13.96 -11.83 8.72
CA ILE A 130 -15.22 -12.59 8.74
C ILE A 130 -16.31 -11.84 9.52
N ASN A 131 -15.93 -11.01 10.49
CA ASN A 131 -16.84 -10.31 11.41
C ASN A 131 -17.02 -8.83 11.09
#